data_AF-A0A2I1EC29-F1
#
_entry.id   AF-A0A2I1EC29-F1
#
_cell.length_a   1.000
_cell.length_b   1.000
_cell.length_c   1.000
_cell.angle_alpha   90.00
_cell.angle_beta   90.00
_cell.angle_gamma   90.00
#
_symmetry.space_group_name_H-M   'P 1'
#
loop_
_entity.id
_entity.type
_entity.pdbx_description
1 polymer ?
#
loop_
_entity_poly.entity_id
_entity_poly.type
_entity_poly.pdbx_seq_one_letter_code
_entity_poly.pdbx_strand_id
1 'polypeptide(L)'
;MMRTYGRYGRKFDQTKLVDLLELSLKNTNNYVEAIQSFIELPEIKSYLEQYIIPIPADFHGQLFIRRAIVGVLKSDNNASISNNIAHLIPFLGPFHVSLNSRESLFLVFWSFFNQLYLIIFDAKKKLAAKQKPWRINLSMYLASSGWKLIKNIIVERFGNTKIIGYRTFFDLLDNLIPATLDIYLYGALPLGYHSPVPPNMKKFGDKNFCRNSTNKEDEVLICGYAYHEECFRVLGLKCEHCYKYLDKSIDELTKSYNQRLHLEETQIESNINEEMDEDSCKRLIVIN
;
A
#
# COMPACT_ATOMS: atom_id res chain seq x y z
N MET A 1 20.68 16.25 4.63
CA MET A 1 21.46 15.44 5.61
C MET A 1 20.71 14.15 5.89
N MET A 2 21.01 13.09 5.14
CA MET A 2 20.31 11.80 5.20
C MET A 2 21.15 10.85 6.06
N ARG A 3 20.69 10.53 7.28
CA ARG A 3 21.33 9.52 8.14
C ARG A 3 20.84 8.15 7.69
N THR A 4 21.72 7.39 7.04
CA THR A 4 21.53 5.98 6.71
C THR A 4 21.54 5.15 7.98
N TYR A 5 20.45 4.44 8.26
CA TYR A 5 20.41 3.40 9.29
C TYR A 5 21.33 2.25 8.87
N GLY A 6 22.49 2.17 9.49
CA GLY A 6 23.39 1.03 9.36
C GLY A 6 22.79 -0.20 10.04
N ARG A 7 22.44 -1.21 9.24
CA ARG A 7 22.43 -2.62 9.68
C ARG A 7 22.58 -3.67 8.57
N TYR A 8 22.72 -3.27 7.31
CA TYR A 8 23.23 -4.13 6.24
C TYR A 8 24.11 -3.27 5.32
N GLY A 9 25.38 -3.64 5.16
CA GLY A 9 26.34 -2.95 4.30
C GLY A 9 26.01 -3.10 2.82
N ARG A 10 24.92 -2.49 2.35
CA ARG A 10 24.66 -2.32 0.93
C ARG A 10 25.63 -1.27 0.40
N LYS A 11 26.67 -1.72 -0.28
CA LYS A 11 27.55 -0.84 -1.08
C LYS A 11 26.82 -0.49 -2.38
N PHE A 12 26.91 0.76 -2.81
CA PHE A 12 26.29 1.26 -4.04
C PHE A 12 27.13 0.89 -5.29
N ASP A 13 27.64 -0.34 -5.35
CA ASP A 13 28.60 -0.77 -6.38
C ASP A 13 27.97 -0.85 -7.79
N GLN A 14 26.63 -0.85 -7.86
CA GLN A 14 25.84 -0.88 -9.10
C GLN A 14 25.08 0.42 -9.37
N THR A 15 25.35 1.49 -8.63
CA THR A 15 24.67 2.79 -8.82
C THR A 15 25.59 3.76 -9.50
N LYS A 16 25.13 4.35 -10.61
CA LYS A 16 25.83 5.43 -11.29
C LYS A 16 25.10 6.74 -11.03
N LEU A 17 25.83 7.73 -10.52
CA LEU A 17 25.34 9.10 -10.48
C LEU A 17 25.41 9.65 -11.90
N VAL A 18 24.26 10.03 -12.45
CA VAL A 18 24.17 10.60 -13.80
C VAL A 18 24.53 12.08 -13.77
N ASP A 19 23.88 12.84 -12.88
CA ASP A 19 24.04 14.28 -12.78
C ASP A 19 23.60 14.78 -11.39
N LEU A 20 24.01 16.00 -11.03
CA LEU A 20 23.59 16.70 -9.83
C LEU A 20 23.18 18.13 -10.18
N LEU A 21 21.87 18.34 -10.29
CA LEU A 21 21.28 19.63 -10.66
C LEU A 21 20.68 20.32 -9.44
N GLU A 22 21.09 21.55 -9.19
CA GLU A 22 20.48 22.41 -8.17
C GLU A 22 19.35 23.24 -8.80
N LEU A 23 18.11 22.79 -8.62
CA LEU A 23 16.92 23.44 -9.18
C LEU A 23 15.89 23.74 -8.10
N SER A 24 15.08 24.77 -8.32
CA SER A 24 14.06 25.16 -7.34
C SER A 24 12.92 24.14 -7.21
N LEU A 25 12.67 23.36 -8.28
CA LEU A 25 11.63 22.32 -8.37
C LEU A 25 10.24 22.79 -7.93
N LYS A 26 9.87 24.03 -8.28
CA LYS A 26 8.56 24.64 -7.94
C LYS A 26 7.57 24.73 -9.10
N ASN A 27 8.00 24.39 -10.31
CA ASN A 27 7.20 24.54 -11.52
C ASN A 27 7.57 23.48 -12.57
N THR A 28 6.72 23.32 -13.59
CA THR A 28 6.93 22.34 -14.67
C THR A 28 8.27 22.50 -15.37
N ASN A 29 8.72 23.72 -15.66
CA ASN A 29 9.96 23.95 -16.40
C ASN A 29 11.18 23.43 -15.65
N ASN A 30 11.27 23.66 -14.33
CA ASN A 30 12.37 23.13 -13.53
C ASN A 30 12.35 21.60 -13.45
N TYR A 31 11.18 20.96 -13.45
CA TYR A 31 11.11 19.49 -13.52
C TYR A 31 11.49 18.95 -14.89
N VAL A 32 11.11 19.65 -15.97
CA VAL A 32 11.52 19.29 -17.33
C VAL A 32 13.04 19.38 -17.47
N GLU A 33 13.65 20.47 -17.00
CA GLU A 33 15.10 20.66 -16.99
C GLU A 33 15.81 19.54 -16.21
N ALA A 34 15.31 19.20 -15.01
CA ALA A 34 15.87 18.14 -14.19
C ALA A 34 15.83 16.76 -14.89
N ILE A 35 14.78 16.50 -15.66
CA ILE A 35 14.56 15.22 -16.34
C ILE A 35 15.31 15.17 -17.65
N GLN A 36 15.42 16.30 -18.35
CA GLN A 36 16.13 16.43 -19.62
C GLN A 36 17.57 15.95 -19.51
N SER A 37 18.30 16.28 -18.43
CA SER A 37 19.67 15.79 -18.26
C SER A 37 19.78 14.27 -18.22
N PHE A 38 18.72 13.57 -17.79
CA PHE A 38 18.66 12.12 -17.73
C PHE A 38 18.17 11.51 -19.06
N ILE A 39 17.04 11.98 -19.59
CA ILE A 39 16.43 11.38 -20.80
C ILE A 39 17.20 11.69 -22.08
N GLU A 40 18.04 12.73 -22.08
CA GLU A 40 18.85 13.10 -23.23
C GLU A 40 20.14 12.30 -23.34
N LEU A 41 20.47 11.47 -22.35
CA LEU A 41 21.60 10.53 -22.43
C LEU A 41 21.40 9.56 -23.60
N PRO A 42 22.43 9.29 -24.42
CA PRO A 42 22.31 8.39 -25.57
C PRO A 42 21.75 7.01 -25.23
N GLU A 43 22.19 6.41 -24.12
CA GLU A 43 21.74 5.10 -23.66
C GLU A 43 20.26 5.12 -23.26
N ILE A 44 19.82 6.22 -22.65
CA ILE A 44 18.43 6.37 -22.22
C ILE A 44 17.54 6.65 -23.44
N LYS A 45 17.98 7.47 -24.40
CA LYS A 45 17.24 7.67 -25.66
C LYS A 45 16.97 6.35 -26.37
N SER A 46 18.01 5.54 -26.56
CA SER A 46 17.87 4.22 -27.20
C SER A 46 16.94 3.30 -26.41
N TYR A 47 16.97 3.35 -25.08
CA TYR A 47 16.03 2.59 -24.24
C TYR A 47 14.58 3.07 -24.42
N LEU A 48 14.34 4.37 -24.46
CA LEU A 48 12.99 4.95 -24.55
C LEU A 48 12.31 4.72 -25.91
N GLU A 49 13.05 4.31 -26.95
CA GLU A 49 12.46 3.90 -28.24
C GLU A 49 11.52 2.69 -28.11
N GLN A 50 11.78 1.80 -27.14
CA GLN A 50 11.04 0.56 -26.96
C GLN A 50 10.38 0.42 -25.58
N TYR A 51 10.84 1.20 -24.60
CA TYR A 51 10.46 1.02 -23.21
C TYR A 51 9.98 2.32 -22.56
N ILE A 52 9.34 2.15 -21.42
CA ILE A 52 8.91 3.22 -20.53
C ILE A 52 9.73 3.21 -19.25
N ILE A 53 9.91 4.38 -18.64
CA ILE A 53 10.63 4.52 -17.36
C ILE A 53 9.66 4.97 -16.26
N PRO A 54 9.44 4.14 -15.22
CA PRO A 54 8.67 4.57 -14.06
C PRO A 54 9.50 5.53 -13.21
N ILE A 55 8.96 6.71 -12.90
CA ILE A 55 9.62 7.74 -12.09
C ILE A 55 8.95 7.82 -10.72
N PRO A 56 9.56 7.24 -9.67
CA PRO A 56 9.09 7.43 -8.31
C PRO A 56 9.37 8.88 -7.89
N ALA A 57 8.33 9.63 -7.59
CA ALA A 57 8.45 11.01 -7.14
C ALA A 57 7.47 11.33 -6.00
N ASP A 58 7.69 12.46 -5.34
CA ASP A 58 6.72 13.04 -4.42
C ASP A 58 5.51 13.62 -5.18
N PHE A 59 4.60 14.30 -4.47
CA PHE A 59 3.41 14.86 -5.09
C PHE A 59 3.74 15.90 -6.18
N HIS A 60 4.70 16.79 -5.92
CA HIS A 60 5.08 17.82 -6.89
C HIS A 60 5.74 17.21 -8.12
N GLY A 61 6.67 16.28 -7.94
CA GLY A 61 7.28 15.59 -9.07
C GLY A 61 6.26 14.84 -9.91
N GLN A 62 5.27 14.18 -9.30
CA GLN A 62 4.19 13.58 -10.10
C GLN A 62 3.38 14.62 -10.87
N LEU A 63 2.92 15.67 -10.20
CA LEU A 63 2.05 16.68 -10.79
C LEU A 63 2.74 17.37 -11.96
N PHE A 64 3.96 17.86 -11.77
CA PHE A 64 4.66 18.66 -12.76
C PHE A 64 5.15 17.83 -13.94
N ILE A 65 5.60 16.60 -13.72
CA ILE A 65 5.97 15.67 -14.80
C ILE A 65 4.74 15.28 -15.62
N ARG A 66 3.61 14.97 -14.98
CA ARG A 66 2.34 14.71 -15.69
C ARG A 66 1.90 15.89 -16.54
N ARG A 67 2.03 17.11 -16.01
CA ARG A 67 1.74 18.33 -16.78
C ARG A 67 2.64 18.47 -18.01
N ALA A 68 3.93 18.15 -17.89
CA ALA A 68 4.85 18.14 -19.03
C ALA A 68 4.45 17.12 -20.09
N ILE A 69 4.16 15.87 -19.68
CA ILE A 69 3.70 14.79 -20.57
C ILE A 69 2.42 15.20 -21.31
N VAL A 70 1.41 15.65 -20.57
CA VAL A 70 0.14 16.11 -21.17
C VAL A 70 0.35 17.30 -22.10
N GLY A 71 1.30 18.19 -21.78
CA GLY A 71 1.72 19.27 -22.65
C GLY A 71 2.22 18.75 -24.00
N VAL A 72 3.20 17.85 -23.98
CA VAL A 72 3.79 17.20 -25.17
C VAL A 72 2.71 16.48 -25.99
N LEU A 73 1.83 15.72 -25.34
CA LEU A 73 0.77 14.96 -26.03
C LEU A 73 -0.33 15.84 -26.66
N LYS A 74 -0.53 17.07 -26.15
CA LYS A 74 -1.56 17.99 -26.65
C LYS A 74 -1.05 18.94 -27.73
N SER A 75 0.24 19.27 -27.73
CA SER A 75 0.85 20.06 -28.78
C SER A 75 1.25 19.13 -29.92
N ASP A 76 0.70 19.31 -31.13
CA ASP A 76 1.20 18.68 -32.35
C ASP A 76 2.68 19.08 -32.57
N ASN A 77 3.61 18.32 -32.01
CA ASN A 77 5.07 18.35 -32.21
C ASN A 77 5.83 19.70 -32.08
N ASN A 78 5.20 20.79 -31.62
CA ASN A 78 5.80 22.14 -31.62
C ASN A 78 6.26 22.67 -30.24
N ALA A 79 6.75 21.81 -29.34
CA ALA A 79 7.33 22.26 -28.08
C ALA A 79 8.84 21.93 -28.00
N SER A 80 9.63 22.81 -27.39
CA SER A 80 11.08 22.66 -27.11
C SER A 80 11.43 21.49 -26.15
N ILE A 81 10.47 20.61 -25.90
CA ILE A 81 10.48 19.58 -24.88
C ILE A 81 10.59 18.24 -25.63
N SER A 82 11.63 17.47 -25.32
CA SER A 82 11.90 16.17 -25.92
C SER A 82 10.66 15.25 -25.88
N ASN A 83 10.27 14.71 -27.03
CA ASN A 83 9.18 13.72 -27.14
C ASN A 83 9.40 12.52 -26.20
N ASN A 84 10.65 12.25 -25.83
CA ASN A 84 11.04 11.21 -24.89
C ASN A 84 10.39 11.34 -23.50
N ILE A 85 9.93 12.55 -23.10
CA ILE A 85 9.20 12.74 -21.84
C ILE A 85 7.90 11.94 -21.80
N ALA A 86 7.26 11.70 -22.95
CA ALA A 86 6.02 10.93 -23.03
C ALA A 86 6.18 9.46 -22.58
N HIS A 87 7.41 8.94 -22.60
CA HIS A 87 7.73 7.57 -22.19
C HIS A 87 7.94 7.43 -20.67
N LEU A 88 7.71 8.48 -19.90
CA LEU A 88 7.89 8.48 -18.45
C LEU A 88 6.55 8.24 -17.74
N ILE A 89 6.56 7.39 -16.71
CA ILE A 89 5.39 7.14 -15.86
C ILE A 89 5.66 7.62 -14.44
N PRO A 90 5.29 8.86 -14.10
CA PRO A 90 5.43 9.35 -12.74
C PRO A 90 4.41 8.69 -11.79
N PHE A 91 4.91 8.17 -10.68
CA PHE A 91 4.11 7.54 -9.62
C PHE A 91 4.62 7.92 -8.23
N LEU A 92 3.77 7.72 -7.22
CA LEU A 92 4.14 8.00 -5.83
C LEU A 92 5.14 6.97 -5.36
N GLY A 93 6.35 7.43 -5.05
CA GLY A 93 7.42 6.56 -4.56
C GLY A 93 6.94 5.77 -3.32
N PRO A 94 7.32 4.49 -3.17
CA PRO A 94 6.89 3.65 -2.04
C PRO A 94 7.14 4.30 -0.67
N PHE A 95 8.15 5.17 -0.61
CA PHE A 95 8.52 5.89 0.61
C PHE A 95 7.45 6.90 1.01
N HIS A 96 7.00 7.68 0.04
CA HIS A 96 5.93 8.65 0.24
C HIS A 96 4.60 7.94 0.51
N VAL A 97 4.29 6.85 -0.19
CA VAL A 97 3.11 6.02 0.12
C VAL A 97 3.13 5.59 1.58
N SER A 98 4.27 5.05 2.04
CA SER A 98 4.41 4.59 3.42
C SER A 98 4.31 5.71 4.44
N LEU A 99 5.00 6.83 4.23
CA LEU A 99 4.93 7.99 5.13
C LEU A 99 3.50 8.55 5.22
N ASN A 100 2.85 8.75 4.06
CA ASN A 100 1.51 9.30 3.99
C ASN A 100 0.49 8.35 4.63
N SER A 101 0.63 7.04 4.43
CA SER A 101 -0.26 6.04 5.03
C SER A 101 -0.13 6.03 6.55
N ARG A 102 1.10 6.11 7.07
CA ARG A 102 1.34 6.19 8.52
C ARG A 102 0.80 7.48 9.12
N GLU A 103 1.02 8.61 8.47
CA GLU A 103 0.48 9.89 8.93
C GLU A 103 -1.06 9.89 8.91
N SER A 104 -1.67 9.40 7.82
CA SER A 104 -3.12 9.33 7.69
C SER A 104 -3.74 8.44 8.77
N LEU A 105 -3.22 7.23 8.97
CA LEU A 105 -3.71 6.32 10.00
C LEU A 105 -3.57 6.92 11.41
N PHE A 106 -2.44 7.58 11.67
CA PHE A 106 -2.21 8.26 12.94
C PHE A 106 -3.22 9.38 13.20
N LEU A 107 -3.55 10.17 12.18
CA LEU A 107 -4.50 11.26 12.29
C LEU A 107 -5.95 10.76 12.44
N VAL A 108 -6.35 9.75 11.67
CA VAL A 108 -7.68 9.12 11.77
C VAL A 108 -7.90 8.55 13.17
N PHE A 109 -6.89 7.90 13.74
CA PHE A 109 -6.94 7.31 15.08
C PHE A 109 -6.22 8.16 16.13
N TRP A 110 -6.21 9.49 15.95
CA TRP A 110 -5.47 10.40 16.82
C TRP A 110 -5.83 10.23 18.30
N SER A 111 -7.12 10.06 18.61
CA SER A 111 -7.60 9.89 20.00
C SER A 111 -6.95 8.69 20.68
N PHE A 112 -6.88 7.56 19.98
CA PHE A 112 -6.21 6.35 20.45
C PHE A 112 -4.72 6.57 20.67
N PHE A 113 -4.01 7.08 19.66
CA PHE A 113 -2.57 7.30 19.75
C PHE A 113 -2.20 8.35 20.80
N ASN A 114 -3.05 9.36 20.99
CA ASN A 114 -2.90 10.36 22.04
C ASN A 114 -3.03 9.72 23.43
N GLN A 115 -4.06 8.90 23.66
CA GLN A 115 -4.21 8.18 24.94
C GLN A 115 -3.03 7.23 25.19
N LEU A 116 -2.66 6.41 24.20
CA LEU A 116 -1.51 5.51 24.28
C LEU A 116 -0.23 6.28 24.65
N TYR A 117 0.02 7.41 23.99
CA TYR A 117 1.20 8.22 24.22
C TYR A 117 1.23 8.84 25.63
N LEU A 118 0.10 9.38 26.09
CA LEU A 118 0.00 10.00 27.41
C LEU A 118 0.21 8.97 28.53
N ILE A 119 -0.32 7.75 28.36
CA ILE A 119 -0.15 6.65 29.32
C ILE A 119 1.33 6.22 29.40
N ILE A 120 2.02 6.11 28.26
CA ILE A 120 3.40 5.61 28.22
C ILE A 120 4.43 6.68 28.65
N PHE A 121 4.25 7.93 28.24
CA PHE A 121 5.31 8.95 28.33
C PHE A 121 5.06 10.08 29.33
N ASP A 122 3.99 9.98 30.13
CA ASP A 122 3.46 10.95 31.10
C ASP A 122 2.44 11.95 30.51
N ALA A 123 1.34 12.17 31.24
CA ALA A 123 0.20 13.01 30.88
C ALA A 123 0.57 14.50 30.68
N LYS A 124 1.69 14.94 31.24
CA LYS A 124 2.22 16.30 31.06
C LYS A 124 2.82 16.52 29.66
N LYS A 125 3.16 15.46 28.93
CA LYS A 125 3.72 15.56 27.57
C LYS A 125 2.62 15.55 26.52
N LYS A 126 2.13 16.74 26.16
CA LYS A 126 1.13 16.90 25.10
C LYS A 126 1.64 16.40 23.75
N LEU A 127 0.84 15.56 23.10
CA LEU A 127 1.02 15.17 21.71
C LEU A 127 0.54 16.33 20.81
N ALA A 128 1.46 17.12 20.28
CA ALA A 128 1.16 18.13 19.25
C ALA A 128 0.31 17.58 18.08
N ALA A 129 -0.54 18.42 17.47
CA ALA A 129 -1.39 18.02 16.33
C ALA A 129 -0.56 17.61 15.10
N LYS A 130 0.59 18.25 14.86
CA LYS A 130 1.53 17.89 13.80
C LYS A 130 2.74 17.18 14.39
N GLN A 131 2.71 15.85 14.35
CA GLN A 131 3.80 15.03 14.89
C GLN A 131 4.96 14.88 13.90
N LYS A 132 6.17 14.78 14.44
CA LYS A 132 7.34 14.42 13.63
C LYS A 132 7.21 12.94 13.20
N PRO A 133 7.62 12.55 11.98
CA PRO A 133 7.47 11.17 11.49
C PRO A 133 8.02 10.09 12.43
N TRP A 134 9.13 10.35 13.12
CA TRP A 134 9.70 9.41 14.07
C TRP A 134 8.80 9.15 15.28
N ARG A 135 8.00 10.13 15.72
CA ARG A 135 7.05 9.97 16.83
C ARG A 135 5.84 9.14 16.40
N ILE A 136 5.33 9.39 15.20
CA ILE A 136 4.26 8.58 14.59
C ILE A 136 4.72 7.11 14.53
N ASN A 137 5.90 6.87 13.99
CA ASN A 137 6.47 5.53 13.91
C ASN A 137 6.63 4.89 15.29
N LEU A 138 7.17 5.62 16.27
CA LEU A 138 7.33 5.11 17.64
C LEU A 138 5.99 4.68 18.24
N SER A 139 4.95 5.52 18.14
CA SER A 139 3.62 5.18 18.66
C SER A 139 3.01 3.96 17.96
N MET A 140 3.18 3.83 16.64
CA MET A 140 2.73 2.65 15.91
C MET A 140 3.47 1.38 16.32
N TYR A 141 4.80 1.44 16.49
CA TYR A 141 5.58 0.30 16.96
C TYR A 141 5.20 -0.11 18.38
N LEU A 142 4.94 0.85 19.27
CA LEU A 142 4.47 0.57 20.63
C LEU A 142 3.08 -0.06 20.62
N ALA A 143 2.16 0.45 19.80
CA ALA A 143 0.83 -0.14 19.64
C ALA A 143 0.90 -1.57 19.10
N SER A 144 1.67 -1.80 18.04
CA SER A 144 1.86 -3.14 17.44
C SER A 144 2.51 -4.13 18.42
N SER A 145 3.56 -3.69 19.12
CA SER A 145 4.28 -4.55 20.07
C SER A 145 3.42 -4.84 21.30
N GLY A 146 2.75 -3.83 21.84
CA GLY A 146 1.81 -3.98 22.96
C GLY A 146 0.65 -4.90 22.60
N TRP A 147 0.09 -4.75 21.40
CA TRP A 147 -0.96 -5.63 20.90
C TRP A 147 -0.53 -7.09 20.89
N LYS A 148 0.66 -7.40 20.36
CA LYS A 148 1.19 -8.77 20.34
C LYS A 148 1.28 -9.40 21.73
N LEU A 149 1.54 -8.62 22.78
CA LEU A 149 1.63 -9.11 24.15
C LEU A 149 0.26 -9.42 24.76
N ILE A 150 -0.76 -8.60 24.47
CA ILE A 150 -2.08 -8.71 25.13
C ILE A 150 -3.17 -9.31 24.24
N LYS A 151 -2.90 -9.52 22.94
CA LYS A 151 -3.87 -9.95 21.92
C LYS A 151 -4.68 -11.15 22.40
N ASN A 152 -4.03 -12.21 22.84
CA ASN A 152 -4.72 -13.45 23.23
C ASN A 152 -5.73 -13.21 24.36
N ILE A 153 -5.35 -12.44 25.39
CA ILE A 153 -6.20 -12.11 26.53
C ILE A 153 -7.41 -11.28 26.09
N ILE A 154 -7.19 -10.31 25.19
CA ILE A 154 -8.23 -9.42 24.69
C ILE A 154 -9.17 -10.17 23.72
N VAL A 155 -8.65 -11.04 22.85
CA VAL A 155 -9.44 -11.89 21.95
C VAL A 155 -10.30 -12.88 22.76
N GLU A 156 -9.75 -13.49 23.80
CA GLU A 156 -10.50 -14.43 24.64
C GLU A 156 -11.70 -13.77 25.31
N ARG A 157 -11.53 -12.52 25.79
CA ARG A 157 -12.60 -11.78 26.48
C ARG A 157 -13.56 -11.05 25.55
N PHE A 158 -13.05 -10.51 24.44
CA PHE A 158 -13.78 -9.55 23.61
C PHE A 158 -13.84 -9.95 22.14
N GLY A 159 -13.30 -11.10 21.73
CA GLY A 159 -13.25 -11.51 20.32
C GLY A 159 -14.62 -11.63 19.67
N ASN A 160 -15.66 -11.96 20.45
CA ASN A 160 -17.04 -12.08 19.99
C ASN A 160 -17.88 -10.80 20.23
N THR A 161 -17.28 -9.70 20.67
CA THR A 161 -18.02 -8.46 20.94
C THR A 161 -18.64 -7.89 19.66
N LYS A 162 -19.91 -7.49 19.75
CA LYS A 162 -20.65 -6.79 18.69
C LYS A 162 -20.49 -5.27 18.77
N ILE A 163 -19.83 -4.77 19.81
CA ILE A 163 -19.63 -3.33 19.99
C ILE A 163 -18.66 -2.81 18.92
N ILE A 164 -19.17 -1.94 18.05
CA ILE A 164 -18.46 -1.37 16.90
C ILE A 164 -17.12 -0.76 17.32
N GLY A 165 -17.09 -0.01 18.43
CA GLY A 165 -15.86 0.62 18.92
C GLY A 165 -14.72 -0.37 19.19
N TYR A 166 -15.03 -1.53 19.80
CA TYR A 166 -14.04 -2.57 20.04
C TYR A 166 -13.56 -3.19 18.72
N ARG A 167 -14.48 -3.53 17.81
CA ARG A 167 -14.14 -4.09 16.49
C ARG A 167 -13.22 -3.16 15.70
N THR A 168 -13.48 -1.86 15.74
CA THR A 168 -12.63 -0.84 15.13
C THR A 168 -11.21 -0.83 15.71
N PHE A 169 -11.05 -0.96 17.04
CA PHE A 169 -9.72 -1.04 17.65
C PHE A 169 -8.99 -2.36 17.33
N PHE A 170 -9.73 -3.47 17.28
CA PHE A 170 -9.19 -4.73 16.80
C PHE A 170 -8.67 -4.61 15.37
N ASP A 171 -9.46 -4.05 14.46
CA ASP A 171 -9.04 -3.84 13.07
C ASP A 171 -7.83 -2.89 12.95
N LEU A 172 -7.82 -1.81 13.74
CA LEU A 172 -6.67 -0.91 13.84
C LEU A 172 -5.39 -1.66 14.23
N LEU A 173 -5.45 -2.50 15.26
CA LEU A 173 -4.27 -3.15 15.83
C LEU A 173 -3.83 -4.40 15.05
N ASP A 174 -4.78 -5.16 14.49
CA ASP A 174 -4.51 -6.43 13.82
C ASP A 174 -4.24 -6.27 12.32
N ASN A 175 -4.85 -5.27 11.68
CA ASN A 175 -4.79 -5.08 10.23
C ASN A 175 -4.12 -3.77 9.85
N LEU A 176 -4.66 -2.63 10.29
CA LEU A 176 -4.23 -1.32 9.77
C LEU A 176 -2.80 -0.92 10.19
N ILE A 177 -2.45 -1.10 11.46
CA ILE A 177 -1.08 -0.80 11.95
C ILE A 177 -0.05 -1.74 11.30
N PRO A 178 -0.24 -3.07 11.30
CA PRO A 178 0.67 -3.97 10.58
C PRO A 178 0.79 -3.63 9.11
N ALA A 179 -0.33 -3.43 8.40
CA ALA A 179 -0.31 -3.09 6.97
C ALA A 179 0.50 -1.82 6.70
N THR A 180 0.36 -0.77 7.51
CA THR A 180 1.08 0.50 7.33
C THR A 180 2.56 0.46 7.75
N LEU A 181 2.90 -0.36 8.75
CA LEU A 181 4.30 -0.63 9.11
C LEU A 181 5.00 -1.47 8.04
N ASP A 182 4.29 -2.47 7.50
CA ASP A 182 4.82 -3.52 6.65
C ASP A 182 4.83 -3.22 5.13
N ILE A 183 4.37 -2.03 4.71
CA ILE A 183 4.55 -1.51 3.32
C ILE A 183 5.99 -1.73 2.81
N TYR A 184 6.96 -1.75 3.73
CA TYR A 184 8.37 -2.02 3.44
C TYR A 184 8.93 -3.36 3.91
N LEU A 185 8.24 -4.07 4.82
CA LEU A 185 8.76 -5.31 5.41
C LEU A 185 8.46 -6.52 4.52
N TYR A 186 7.32 -6.52 3.83
CA TYR A 186 7.00 -7.48 2.75
C TYR A 186 7.24 -6.89 1.35
N GLY A 187 7.55 -5.59 1.26
CA GLY A 187 7.75 -4.82 0.03
C GLY A 187 9.12 -5.01 -0.64
N ALA A 188 9.48 -6.25 -0.97
CA ALA A 188 10.58 -6.52 -1.91
C ALA A 188 10.26 -7.60 -2.94
N LEU A 189 9.10 -8.27 -2.83
CA LEU A 189 8.69 -9.25 -3.82
C LEU A 189 7.49 -8.72 -4.61
N PRO A 190 7.57 -8.73 -5.95
CA PRO A 190 6.42 -8.47 -6.82
C PRO A 190 5.18 -9.25 -6.38
N LEU A 191 3.98 -8.71 -6.63
CA LEU A 191 2.71 -9.33 -6.21
C LEU A 191 2.59 -10.82 -6.60
N GLY A 192 3.22 -11.24 -7.69
CA GLY A 192 3.22 -12.64 -8.12
C GLY A 192 3.90 -13.61 -7.17
N TYR A 193 4.80 -13.15 -6.30
CA TYR A 193 5.42 -13.97 -5.27
C TYR A 193 4.56 -14.15 -4.01
N HIS A 194 3.42 -13.45 -3.93
CA HIS A 194 2.41 -13.68 -2.89
C HIS A 194 1.35 -14.68 -3.34
N SER A 195 1.30 -15.00 -4.64
CA SER A 195 0.41 -16.04 -5.15
C SER A 195 0.96 -17.45 -4.85
N PRO A 196 0.11 -18.47 -4.78
CA PRO A 196 0.55 -19.87 -4.63
C PRO A 196 1.47 -20.37 -5.76
N VAL A 197 1.48 -19.70 -6.91
CA VAL A 197 2.25 -20.10 -8.10
C VAL A 197 3.32 -19.03 -8.36
N PRO A 198 4.56 -19.17 -7.89
CA PRO A 198 5.56 -18.11 -8.09
C PRO A 198 5.91 -17.91 -9.58
N PRO A 199 6.29 -16.69 -10.01
CA PRO A 199 6.64 -16.42 -11.39
C PRO A 199 7.88 -17.21 -11.85
N ASN A 200 7.86 -17.74 -13.08
CA ASN A 200 8.98 -18.52 -13.61
C ASN A 200 10.00 -17.65 -14.33
N MET A 201 11.20 -17.47 -13.74
CA MET A 201 12.25 -16.62 -14.34
C MET A 201 12.91 -17.20 -15.61
N LYS A 202 12.59 -18.45 -15.99
CA LYS A 202 13.23 -19.14 -17.13
C LYS A 202 12.30 -19.36 -18.32
N LYS A 203 11.02 -19.01 -18.22
CA LYS A 203 10.02 -19.27 -19.26
C LYS A 203 9.06 -18.09 -19.40
N PHE A 204 8.74 -17.74 -20.64
CA PHE A 204 7.68 -16.78 -20.96
C PHE A 204 6.37 -17.54 -21.17
N GLY A 205 5.29 -17.11 -20.49
CA GLY A 205 3.97 -17.72 -20.61
C GLY A 205 3.48 -18.40 -19.32
N ASP A 206 3.18 -17.60 -18.29
CA ASP A 206 2.60 -18.10 -17.03
C ASP A 206 1.09 -18.42 -17.11
N LYS A 207 0.52 -18.33 -18.31
CA LYS A 207 -0.85 -18.78 -18.59
C LYS A 207 -0.91 -20.30 -18.60
N ASN A 208 -1.87 -20.85 -17.86
CA ASN A 208 -2.17 -22.28 -17.93
C ASN A 208 -2.54 -22.66 -19.38
N PHE A 209 -1.81 -23.61 -19.96
CA PHE A 209 -2.00 -24.11 -21.33
C PHE A 209 -1.66 -23.11 -22.45
N CYS A 210 -0.60 -22.31 -22.30
CA CYS A 210 -0.02 -21.59 -23.44
C CYS A 210 0.41 -22.58 -24.53
N ARG A 211 -0.08 -22.39 -25.77
CA ARG A 211 0.28 -23.20 -26.95
C ARG A 211 1.46 -22.62 -27.74
N ASN A 212 1.89 -21.41 -27.42
CA ASN A 212 3.05 -20.79 -28.06
C ASN A 212 4.34 -21.30 -27.41
N SER A 213 5.14 -22.03 -28.19
CA SER A 213 6.47 -22.53 -27.80
C SER A 213 7.59 -21.53 -28.09
N THR A 214 7.26 -20.33 -28.57
CA THR A 214 8.23 -19.30 -28.91
C THR A 214 8.67 -18.53 -27.67
N ASN A 215 9.95 -18.66 -27.32
CA ASN A 215 10.66 -17.77 -26.37
C ASN A 215 10.97 -16.41 -27.02
N LYS A 216 10.01 -15.81 -27.72
CA LYS A 216 10.16 -14.40 -28.12
C LYS A 216 9.94 -13.55 -26.87
N GLU A 217 10.79 -12.55 -26.68
CA GLU A 217 10.80 -11.66 -25.53
C GLU A 217 9.47 -10.88 -25.48
N ASP A 218 8.52 -11.38 -24.71
CA ASP A 218 7.23 -10.74 -24.48
C ASP A 218 7.15 -10.23 -23.03
N GLU A 219 6.21 -9.30 -22.78
CA GLU A 219 6.16 -8.42 -21.61
C GLU A 219 6.18 -9.15 -20.25
N VAL A 220 7.13 -8.73 -19.39
CA VAL A 220 7.15 -9.08 -17.96
C VAL A 220 6.37 -8.00 -17.19
N LEU A 221 5.32 -8.42 -16.51
CA LEU A 221 4.50 -7.53 -15.71
C LEU A 221 5.23 -7.13 -14.42
N ILE A 222 4.84 -5.99 -13.84
CA ILE A 222 5.39 -5.50 -12.56
C ILE A 222 5.26 -6.53 -11.43
N CYS A 223 4.28 -7.44 -11.51
CA CYS A 223 4.08 -8.53 -10.57
C CYS A 223 5.04 -9.73 -10.75
N GLY A 224 5.95 -9.69 -11.73
CA GLY A 224 6.98 -10.70 -11.97
C GLY A 224 6.59 -11.81 -12.96
N TYR A 225 5.31 -11.96 -13.30
CA TYR A 225 4.85 -12.91 -14.31
C TYR A 225 5.08 -12.40 -15.72
N ALA A 226 5.38 -13.33 -16.62
CA ALA A 226 5.60 -13.09 -18.04
C ALA A 226 4.48 -13.73 -18.86
N TYR A 227 3.88 -12.96 -19.76
CA TYR A 227 2.85 -13.44 -20.67
C TYR A 227 3.21 -13.08 -22.10
N HIS A 228 2.90 -13.96 -23.04
CA HIS A 228 2.87 -13.56 -24.45
C HIS A 228 1.79 -12.51 -24.68
N GLU A 229 2.03 -11.53 -25.55
CA GLU A 229 1.09 -10.41 -25.78
C GLU A 229 -0.31 -10.92 -26.13
N GLU A 230 -0.41 -11.88 -27.06
CA GLU A 230 -1.66 -12.53 -27.45
C GLU A 230 -2.35 -13.22 -26.27
N CYS A 231 -1.57 -13.90 -25.42
CA CYS A 231 -2.09 -14.57 -24.23
C CYS A 231 -2.62 -13.56 -23.21
N PHE A 232 -1.93 -12.44 -23.05
CA PHE A 232 -2.30 -11.37 -22.11
C PHE A 232 -3.56 -10.63 -22.56
N ARG A 233 -3.70 -10.36 -23.86
CA ARG A 233 -4.94 -9.81 -24.45
C ARG A 233 -6.14 -10.73 -24.22
N VAL A 234 -6.00 -12.05 -24.41
CA VAL A 234 -7.07 -13.03 -24.13
C VAL A 234 -7.46 -13.04 -22.65
N LEU A 235 -6.52 -12.77 -21.75
CA LEU A 235 -6.80 -12.67 -20.31
C LEU A 235 -7.48 -11.33 -19.93
N GLY A 236 -7.64 -10.40 -20.87
CA GLY A 236 -8.22 -9.08 -20.64
C GLY A 236 -7.24 -8.11 -19.98
N LEU A 237 -5.93 -8.23 -20.30
CA LEU A 237 -4.86 -7.37 -19.78
C LEU A 237 -4.75 -7.37 -18.24
N LYS A 238 -5.11 -8.51 -17.63
CA LYS A 238 -4.94 -8.75 -16.19
C LYS A 238 -4.09 -9.98 -15.96
N CYS A 239 -3.20 -9.88 -14.97
CA CYS A 239 -2.44 -11.03 -14.51
C CYS A 239 -3.39 -12.01 -13.82
N GLU A 240 -3.53 -13.22 -14.36
CA GLU A 240 -4.47 -14.23 -13.87
C GLU A 240 -4.17 -14.63 -12.41
N HIS A 241 -2.90 -14.88 -12.09
CA HIS A 241 -2.48 -15.32 -10.76
C HIS A 241 -2.64 -14.21 -9.70
N CYS A 242 -2.26 -12.98 -10.04
CA CYS A 242 -2.46 -11.84 -9.14
C CYS A 242 -3.95 -11.54 -8.94
N TYR A 243 -4.74 -11.62 -10.01
CA TYR A 243 -6.18 -11.43 -9.94
C TYR A 243 -6.80 -12.49 -9.04
N LYS A 244 -6.50 -13.78 -9.24
CA LYS A 244 -6.99 -14.86 -8.38
C LYS A 244 -6.56 -14.71 -6.92
N TYR A 245 -5.32 -14.32 -6.68
CA TYR A 245 -4.82 -14.06 -5.33
C TYR A 245 -5.61 -12.93 -4.67
N LEU A 246 -5.72 -11.78 -5.34
CA LEU A 246 -6.45 -10.62 -4.82
C LEU A 246 -7.94 -10.90 -4.64
N ASP A 247 -8.57 -11.53 -5.63
CA ASP A 247 -9.98 -11.94 -5.59
C ASP A 247 -10.23 -12.85 -4.39
N LYS A 248 -9.41 -13.91 -4.22
CA LYS A 248 -9.49 -14.80 -3.06
C LYS A 248 -9.28 -14.06 -1.74
N SER A 249 -8.27 -13.18 -1.64
CA SER A 249 -8.01 -12.41 -0.42
C SER A 249 -9.16 -11.45 -0.11
N ILE A 250 -9.74 -10.80 -1.12
CA ILE A 250 -10.93 -9.94 -0.97
C ILE A 250 -12.11 -10.80 -0.51
N ASP A 251 -12.30 -11.98 -1.09
CA ASP A 251 -13.37 -12.91 -0.73
C ASP A 251 -13.21 -13.43 0.70
N GLU A 252 -12.01 -13.79 1.12
CA GLU A 252 -11.68 -14.21 2.49
C GLU A 252 -11.92 -13.08 3.49
N LEU A 253 -11.50 -11.86 3.16
CA LEU A 253 -11.74 -10.66 3.99
C LEU A 253 -13.23 -10.33 4.06
N THR A 254 -13.94 -10.40 2.93
CA THR A 254 -15.39 -10.15 2.83
C THR A 254 -16.18 -11.20 3.59
N LYS A 255 -15.84 -12.49 3.46
CA LYS A 255 -16.45 -13.59 4.23
C LYS A 255 -16.18 -13.44 5.71
N SER A 256 -14.95 -13.12 6.11
CA SER A 256 -14.60 -12.84 7.50
C SER A 256 -15.40 -11.65 8.03
N TYR A 257 -15.55 -10.58 7.25
CA TYR A 257 -16.35 -9.41 7.60
C TYR A 257 -17.85 -9.76 7.72
N ASN A 258 -18.42 -10.45 6.73
CA ASN A 258 -19.83 -10.83 6.69
C ASN A 258 -20.18 -11.90 7.73
N GLN A 259 -19.31 -12.87 8.02
CA GLN A 259 -19.52 -13.82 9.12
C GLN A 259 -19.57 -13.09 10.47
N ARG A 260 -18.75 -12.06 10.64
CA ARG A 260 -18.82 -11.18 11.82
C ARG A 260 -20.11 -10.36 11.86
N LEU A 261 -20.80 -10.19 10.75
CA LEU A 261 -22.13 -9.60 10.64
C LEU A 261 -23.25 -10.65 10.84
N HIS A 262 -23.26 -11.79 10.16
CA HIS A 262 -24.31 -12.84 10.25
C HIS A 262 -24.35 -13.63 11.57
N LEU A 263 -23.33 -13.49 12.43
CA LEU A 263 -23.48 -13.81 13.87
C LEU A 263 -24.62 -13.00 14.54
N GLU A 264 -25.20 -12.03 13.85
CA GLU A 264 -26.41 -11.29 14.24
C GLU A 264 -27.70 -12.08 14.00
N GLU A 265 -27.89 -12.82 12.89
CA GLU A 265 -29.18 -13.44 12.54
C GLU A 265 -29.46 -14.75 13.28
N THR A 266 -28.48 -15.68 13.31
CA THR A 266 -28.64 -17.00 13.95
C THR A 266 -28.89 -16.92 15.48
N GLN A 267 -28.44 -15.84 16.13
CA GLN A 267 -28.72 -15.60 17.56
C GLN A 267 -30.10 -14.94 17.81
N ILE A 268 -30.65 -14.24 16.82
CA ILE A 268 -31.99 -13.66 16.93
C ILE A 268 -33.06 -14.75 16.78
N GLU A 269 -32.90 -15.71 15.86
CA GLU A 269 -33.83 -16.84 15.71
C GLU A 269 -33.79 -17.83 16.88
N SER A 270 -32.64 -18.02 17.53
CA SER A 270 -32.55 -18.85 18.75
C SER A 270 -33.17 -18.15 19.96
N ASN A 271 -32.94 -16.83 20.12
CA ASN A 271 -33.54 -16.07 21.23
C ASN A 271 -35.07 -15.91 21.09
N ILE A 272 -35.62 -15.80 19.87
CA ILE A 272 -37.09 -15.74 19.66
C ILE A 272 -37.77 -17.07 19.99
N ASN A 273 -37.09 -18.20 19.75
CA ASN A 273 -37.62 -19.53 20.09
C ASN A 273 -37.45 -19.87 21.59
N GLU A 274 -36.53 -19.20 22.31
CA GLU A 274 -36.35 -19.36 23.75
C GLU A 274 -37.22 -18.39 24.59
N GLU A 275 -37.63 -17.22 24.06
CA GLU A 275 -38.46 -16.24 24.79
C GLU A 275 -39.97 -16.58 24.85
N MET A 276 -40.42 -17.73 24.33
CA MET A 276 -41.82 -18.18 24.44
C MET A 276 -42.13 -18.98 25.72
N ASP A 277 -41.15 -19.26 26.58
CA ASP A 277 -41.38 -19.87 27.89
C ASP A 277 -40.77 -19.02 29.02
N GLU A 278 -41.57 -18.85 30.07
CA GLU A 278 -41.25 -18.23 31.38
C GLU A 278 -41.39 -16.70 31.53
N ASP A 279 -42.65 -16.34 31.72
CA ASP A 279 -43.12 -15.26 32.58
C ASP A 279 -42.46 -15.30 33.99
N SER A 280 -41.72 -14.25 34.39
CA SER A 280 -41.90 -13.54 35.67
C SER A 280 -40.77 -12.56 36.02
N CYS A 281 -41.15 -11.58 36.85
CA CYS A 281 -40.32 -10.78 37.79
C CYS A 281 -39.93 -9.33 37.42
N LYS A 282 -40.92 -8.45 37.64
CA LYS A 282 -40.91 -7.29 38.57
C LYS A 282 -39.61 -6.46 38.66
N ARG A 283 -39.63 -5.29 38.01
CA ARG A 283 -38.79 -4.13 38.34
C ARG A 283 -39.35 -3.40 39.57
N LEU A 284 -38.55 -3.29 40.63
CA LEU A 284 -38.74 -2.31 41.69
C LEU A 284 -37.82 -1.11 41.43
N ILE A 285 -38.43 0.07 41.30
CA ILE A 285 -37.78 1.37 41.28
C ILE A 285 -37.76 1.88 42.72
N VAL A 286 -36.61 2.31 43.22
CA VAL A 286 -36.56 3.25 44.35
C VAL A 286 -35.56 4.36 44.01
N ILE A 287 -36.08 5.58 44.02
CA ILE A 287 -35.34 6.83 43.88
C ILE A 287 -35.03 7.34 45.29
N ASN A 288 -33.75 7.59 45.57
CA ASN A 288 -33.23 8.81 46.17
C ASN A 288 -31.71 8.88 45.94
#